data_AF-A0A1H1QDE8-F1
#
_entry.id   AF-A0A1H1QDE8-F1
#
_cell.length_a   1.000
_cell.length_b   1.000
_cell.length_c   1.000
_cell.angle_alpha   90.00
_cell.angle_beta   90.00
_cell.angle_gamma   90.00
#
_symmetry.space_group_name_H-M   'P 1'
#
loop_
_entity.id
_entity.type
_entity.pdbx_description
1 polymer ?
#
loop_
_entity_poly.entity_id
_entity_poly.type
_entity_poly.pdbx_seq_one_letter_code
_entity_poly.pdbx_strand_id
1 'polypeptide(L)'
;MTALEHAVPGRARVLPARLAALTAVAGIVVHLILAAGHAGHAPVILVALGALALVCVPCGVSLWRRPGDRASWVTMLTLTGIMTLLHLGMNPAGPMLAVVLAVPAVQAVLGAVAFLQRYGYR
;
A
#
# COMPACT_ATOMS: atom_id res chain seq x y z
N MET A 1 20.01 34.35 -15.75
CA MET A 1 20.44 32.93 -15.91
C MET A 1 20.18 32.21 -14.60
N THR A 2 18.98 31.69 -14.41
CA THR A 2 18.58 30.92 -13.22
C THR A 2 18.01 29.60 -13.70
N ALA A 3 18.79 28.55 -13.53
CA ALA A 3 18.46 27.18 -13.89
C ALA A 3 17.39 26.61 -12.94
N LEU A 4 16.12 26.91 -13.21
CA LEU A 4 14.97 26.42 -12.45
C LEU A 4 13.97 25.62 -13.30
N GLU A 5 14.37 25.08 -14.46
CA GLU A 5 13.44 24.47 -15.42
C GLU A 5 13.61 22.95 -15.65
N HIS A 6 14.31 22.22 -14.78
CA HIS A 6 14.42 20.75 -14.92
C HIS A 6 13.79 19.98 -13.76
N ALA A 7 12.65 20.46 -13.26
CA ALA A 7 11.70 19.58 -12.57
C ALA A 7 11.15 18.58 -13.60
N VAL A 8 11.85 17.45 -13.80
CA VAL A 8 11.45 16.34 -14.65
C VAL A 8 9.98 16.03 -14.37
N PRO A 9 9.03 16.39 -15.27
CA PRO A 9 7.59 16.28 -15.00
C PRO A 9 7.13 14.84 -14.72
N GLY A 10 7.98 13.85 -15.07
CA GLY A 10 7.80 12.44 -14.76
C GLY A 10 8.26 12.00 -13.37
N ARG A 11 9.32 12.56 -12.76
CA ARG A 11 9.86 12.06 -11.47
C ARG A 11 8.90 12.30 -10.31
N ALA A 12 8.29 13.48 -10.25
CA ALA A 12 7.35 13.84 -9.19
C ALA A 12 6.09 12.95 -9.16
N ARG A 13 5.68 12.41 -10.33
CA ARG A 13 4.50 11.54 -10.48
C ARG A 13 4.81 10.06 -10.26
N VAL A 14 6.06 9.65 -10.45
CA VAL A 14 6.50 8.26 -10.33
C VAL A 14 6.88 7.91 -8.89
N LEU A 15 7.40 8.88 -8.13
CA LEU A 15 7.83 8.67 -6.75
C LEU A 15 6.71 8.16 -5.83
N PRO A 16 5.48 8.72 -5.83
CA PRO A 16 4.39 8.23 -4.97
C PRO A 16 4.01 6.78 -5.27
N ALA A 17 3.98 6.40 -6.55
CA ALA A 17 3.67 5.04 -6.97
C ALA A 17 4.77 4.04 -6.55
N ARG A 18 6.04 4.44 -6.66
CA ARG A 18 7.17 3.61 -6.21
C ARG A 18 7.16 3.44 -4.70
N LEU A 19 6.91 4.52 -3.95
CA LEU A 19 6.79 4.45 -2.50
C LEU A 19 5.60 3.58 -2.08
N ALA A 20 4.45 3.70 -2.75
CA ALA A 20 3.27 2.89 -2.46
C ALA A 20 3.51 1.39 -2.73
N ALA A 21 4.20 1.06 -3.83
CA ALA A 21 4.58 -0.31 -4.12
C ALA A 21 5.59 -0.87 -3.11
N LEU A 22 6.59 -0.08 -2.70
CA LEU A 22 7.57 -0.50 -1.69
C LEU A 22 6.92 -0.72 -0.31
N THR A 23 6.00 0.16 0.10
CA THR A 23 5.28 -0.01 1.37
C THR A 23 4.33 -1.21 1.32
N ALA A 24 3.71 -1.48 0.17
CA ALA A 24 2.92 -2.70 -0.03
C ALA A 24 3.77 -3.98 0.13
N VAL A 25 4.96 -4.01 -0.49
CA VAL A 25 5.89 -5.14 -0.35
C VAL A 25 6.35 -5.32 1.09
N ALA A 26 6.73 -4.23 1.77
CA ALA A 26 7.12 -4.26 3.17
C ALA A 26 5.99 -4.81 4.06
N GLY A 27 4.75 -4.37 3.84
CA GLY A 27 3.57 -4.90 4.54
C GLY A 27 3.38 -6.40 4.35
N ILE A 28 3.49 -6.89 3.10
CA ILE A 28 3.39 -8.33 2.79
C ILE A 28 4.46 -9.13 3.54
N VAL A 29 5.72 -8.66 3.54
CA VAL A 29 6.81 -9.34 4.25
C VAL A 29 6.55 -9.42 5.75
N VAL A 30 6.11 -8.32 6.37
CA VAL A 30 5.76 -8.30 7.80
C VAL A 30 4.63 -9.28 8.10
N HIS A 31 3.56 -9.29 7.30
CA HIS A 31 2.46 -10.24 7.47
C HIS A 31 2.91 -11.68 7.33
N LEU A 32 3.77 -12.00 6.37
CA LEU A 32 4.29 -13.36 6.17
C LEU A 32 5.17 -13.81 7.35
N ILE A 33 6.02 -12.93 7.89
CA ILE A 33 6.85 -13.23 9.07
C ILE A 33 5.97 -13.50 10.30
N LEU A 34 4.98 -12.63 10.54
CA LEU A 34 4.03 -12.80 11.65
C LEU A 34 3.21 -14.08 11.48
N ALA A 35 2.75 -14.37 10.26
CA ALA A 35 1.96 -15.57 9.97
C ALA A 35 2.78 -16.86 10.14
N ALA A 36 4.05 -16.87 9.73
CA ALA A 36 4.96 -17.99 9.93
C ALA A 36 5.13 -18.33 11.42
N GLY A 37 5.19 -17.31 12.29
CA GLY A 37 5.22 -17.51 13.75
C GLY A 37 3.96 -18.16 14.33
N HIS A 38 2.82 -18.09 13.62
CA HIS A 38 1.53 -18.64 14.06
C HIS A 38 1.10 -19.89 13.26
N ALA A 39 1.97 -20.41 12.39
CA ALA A 39 1.67 -21.52 11.48
C ALA A 39 1.20 -22.79 12.18
N GLY A 40 1.72 -23.05 13.39
CA GLY A 40 1.32 -24.21 14.20
C GLY A 40 -0.07 -24.11 14.83
N HIS A 41 -0.64 -22.91 14.94
CA HIS A 41 -1.87 -22.67 15.71
C HIS A 41 -3.03 -22.11 14.87
N ALA A 42 -2.76 -21.50 13.71
CA ALA A 42 -3.78 -20.85 12.89
C ALA A 42 -3.53 -21.04 11.37
N PRO A 43 -3.65 -22.28 10.84
CA PRO A 43 -3.38 -22.58 9.43
C PRO A 43 -4.33 -21.84 8.47
N VAL A 44 -5.57 -21.60 8.88
CA VAL A 44 -6.58 -20.87 8.08
C VAL A 44 -6.16 -19.40 7.88
N ILE A 45 -5.62 -18.76 8.92
CA ILE A 45 -5.12 -17.37 8.85
C ILE A 45 -3.95 -17.30 7.86
N LEU A 46 -3.10 -18.33 7.85
CA LEU A 46 -1.94 -18.41 6.97
C LEU A 46 -2.35 -18.56 5.49
N VAL A 47 -3.36 -19.39 5.20
CA VAL A 47 -3.92 -19.54 3.85
C VAL A 47 -4.58 -18.23 3.39
N ALA A 48 -5.35 -17.57 4.27
CA ALA A 48 -5.98 -16.29 3.96
C ALA A 48 -4.95 -15.19 3.68
N LEU A 49 -3.88 -15.11 4.47
CA LEU A 49 -2.77 -14.17 4.25
C LEU A 49 -1.99 -14.49 2.98
N GLY A 50 -1.78 -15.77 2.66
CA GLY A 50 -1.17 -16.19 1.40
C GLY A 50 -2.01 -15.81 0.18
N ALA A 51 -3.33 -16.06 0.22
CA ALA A 51 -4.26 -15.65 -0.82
C ALA A 51 -4.29 -14.13 -0.98
N LEU A 52 -4.25 -13.40 0.12
CA LEU A 52 -4.18 -11.95 0.09
C LEU A 52 -2.88 -11.44 -0.56
N ALA A 53 -1.74 -12.04 -0.22
CA ALA A 53 -0.46 -11.70 -0.85
C ALA A 53 -0.51 -11.89 -2.38
N LEU A 54 -1.19 -12.94 -2.88
CA LEU A 54 -1.40 -13.17 -4.31
C LEU A 54 -2.23 -12.07 -4.99
N VAL A 55 -3.10 -11.36 -4.27
CA VAL A 55 -3.88 -10.23 -4.81
C VAL A 55 -3.07 -8.92 -4.71
N CYS A 56 -2.34 -8.73 -3.62
CA CYS A 56 -1.59 -7.50 -3.37
C CYS A 56 -0.34 -7.35 -4.24
N VAL A 57 0.36 -8.45 -4.56
CA VAL A 57 1.58 -8.41 -5.41
C VAL A 57 1.28 -7.91 -6.83
N PRO A 58 0.30 -8.45 -7.58
CA PRO A 58 -0.04 -7.93 -8.91
C PRO A 58 -0.45 -6.47 -8.89
N CYS A 59 -1.16 -6.02 -7.85
CA CYS A 59 -1.55 -4.61 -7.70
C CYS A 59 -0.31 -3.72 -7.54
N GLY A 60 0.64 -4.09 -6.66
CA GLY A 60 1.89 -3.36 -6.50
C GLY A 60 2.75 -3.34 -7.78
N VAL A 61 2.82 -4.46 -8.50
CA VAL A 61 3.53 -4.55 -9.79
C VAL A 61 2.84 -3.70 -10.87
N SER A 62 1.50 -3.70 -10.93
CA SER A 62 0.74 -2.86 -11.85
C SER A 62 0.99 -1.38 -11.57
N LEU A 63 0.94 -0.97 -10.30
CA LEU A 63 1.22 0.40 -9.88
C LEU A 63 2.67 0.81 -10.19
N TRP A 64 3.63 -0.11 -10.05
CA TRP A 64 5.04 0.12 -10.39
C TRP A 64 5.26 0.30 -11.89
N ARG A 65 4.64 -0.55 -12.72
CA ARG A 65 4.77 -0.51 -14.18
C ARG A 65 3.96 0.63 -14.80
N ARG A 66 2.79 0.91 -14.24
CA ARG A 66 1.82 1.89 -14.72
C ARG A 66 1.41 2.79 -13.54
N PRO A 67 2.30 3.68 -13.08
CA PRO A 67 2.01 4.62 -11.98
C PRO A 67 0.83 5.55 -12.32
N GLY A 68 0.51 5.63 -13.60
CA GLY A 68 -0.62 6.33 -14.15
C GLY A 68 -1.94 5.55 -14.25
N ASP A 69 -2.08 4.35 -13.70
CA ASP A 69 -3.35 3.63 -13.81
C ASP A 69 -4.31 3.95 -12.64
N ARG A 70 -5.45 4.58 -12.93
CA ARG A 70 -6.48 4.90 -11.93
C ARG A 70 -7.07 3.64 -11.32
N ALA A 71 -7.28 2.59 -12.11
CA ALA A 71 -7.88 1.35 -11.62
C ALA A 71 -6.97 0.68 -10.58
N SER A 72 -5.66 0.66 -10.83
CA SER A 72 -4.67 0.17 -9.87
C SER A 72 -4.64 0.99 -8.57
N TRP A 73 -4.72 2.33 -8.63
CA TRP A 73 -4.79 3.18 -7.43
C TRP A 73 -6.07 2.97 -6.62
N VAL A 74 -7.23 2.89 -7.28
CA VAL A 74 -8.51 2.60 -6.61
C VAL A 74 -8.46 1.23 -5.94
N THR A 75 -7.99 0.21 -6.65
CA THR A 75 -7.85 -1.15 -6.10
C THR A 75 -6.94 -1.17 -4.88
N MET A 76 -5.80 -0.49 -4.95
CA MET A 76 -4.87 -0.38 -3.81
C MET A 76 -5.54 0.26 -2.59
N LEU A 77 -6.25 1.38 -2.78
CA LEU A 77 -6.96 2.07 -1.69
C LEU A 77 -8.11 1.22 -1.12
N THR A 78 -8.87 0.52 -1.97
CA THR A 78 -9.92 -0.40 -1.54
C THR A 78 -9.35 -1.54 -0.70
N LEU A 79 -8.29 -2.19 -1.16
CA LEU A 79 -7.62 -3.25 -0.40
C LEU A 79 -7.05 -2.74 0.91
N THR A 80 -6.48 -1.53 0.92
CA THR A 80 -6.02 -0.86 2.14
C THR A 80 -7.15 -0.66 3.14
N GLY A 81 -8.30 -0.20 2.68
CA GLY A 81 -9.50 -0.01 3.52
C GLY A 81 -9.99 -1.34 4.11
N ILE A 82 -10.15 -2.37 3.26
CA ILE A 82 -10.57 -3.72 3.69
C ILE A 82 -9.60 -4.26 4.75
N MET A 83 -8.30 -4.17 4.51
CA MET A 83 -7.28 -4.62 5.45
C MET A 83 -7.34 -3.88 6.77
N THR A 84 -7.52 -2.56 6.73
CA THR A 84 -7.63 -1.74 7.94
C THR A 84 -8.84 -2.18 8.77
N LEU A 85 -10.00 -2.36 8.13
CA LEU A 85 -11.21 -2.82 8.80
C LEU A 85 -11.03 -4.21 9.41
N LEU A 86 -10.40 -5.13 8.67
CA LEU A 86 -10.11 -6.47 9.16
C LEU A 86 -9.20 -6.44 10.39
N HIS A 87 -8.14 -5.62 10.36
CA HIS A 87 -7.27 -5.48 11.52
C HIS A 87 -7.96 -4.80 12.70
N LEU A 88 -8.75 -3.75 12.48
CA LEU A 88 -9.52 -3.10 13.55
C LEU A 88 -10.54 -4.04 14.19
N GLY A 89 -11.17 -4.92 13.39
CA GLY A 89 -12.07 -5.96 13.88
C GLY A 89 -11.40 -6.99 14.81
N MET A 90 -10.08 -7.14 14.73
CA MET A 90 -9.29 -7.95 15.68
C MET A 90 -8.99 -7.22 17.00
N ASN A 91 -9.49 -5.99 17.17
CA ASN A 91 -9.32 -5.14 18.36
C ASN A 91 -7.83 -5.01 18.81
N PRO A 92 -6.93 -4.50 17.94
CA PRO A 92 -5.52 -4.36 18.28
C PRO A 92 -5.34 -3.25 19.31
N ALA A 93 -4.49 -3.48 20.31
CA ALA A 93 -4.23 -2.54 21.40
C ALA A 93 -2.76 -2.08 21.44
N GLY A 94 -2.54 -0.89 22.02
CA GLY A 94 -1.20 -0.37 22.28
C GLY A 94 -0.35 -0.18 21.00
N PRO A 95 0.95 -0.54 21.02
CA PRO A 95 1.85 -0.35 19.87
C PRO A 95 1.38 -1.05 18.59
N MET A 96 0.64 -2.15 18.72
CA MET A 96 0.12 -2.91 17.58
C MET A 96 -0.90 -2.11 16.76
N LEU A 97 -1.76 -1.34 17.43
CA LEU A 97 -2.72 -0.46 16.76
C LEU A 97 -1.99 0.59 15.90
N ALA A 98 -0.92 1.19 16.44
CA ALA A 98 -0.14 2.18 15.72
C ALA A 98 0.51 1.58 14.45
N VAL A 99 1.08 0.38 14.55
CA VAL A 99 1.69 -0.31 13.39
C VAL A 99 0.64 -0.68 12.34
N VAL A 100 -0.51 -1.21 12.78
CA VAL A 100 -1.64 -1.57 11.91
C VAL A 100 -2.15 -0.37 11.12
N LEU A 101 -2.19 0.82 11.72
CA LEU A 101 -2.69 2.03 11.07
C LEU A 101 -1.62 2.79 10.28
N ALA A 102 -0.33 2.60 10.59
CA ALA A 102 0.76 3.30 9.91
C ALA A 102 0.81 2.99 8.41
N VAL A 103 0.76 1.71 8.03
CA VAL A 103 0.84 1.30 6.61
C VAL A 103 -0.38 1.80 5.81
N PRO A 104 -1.64 1.63 6.29
CA PRO A 104 -2.80 2.23 5.64
C PRO A 104 -2.76 3.74 5.55
N ALA A 105 -2.32 4.43 6.61
CA ALA A 105 -2.21 5.89 6.60
C ALA A 105 -1.22 6.36 5.52
N VAL A 106 -0.06 5.70 5.42
CA VAL A 106 0.92 5.99 4.37
C VAL A 106 0.34 5.71 2.98
N GLN A 107 -0.33 4.58 2.78
CA GLN A 107 -0.95 4.25 1.48
C GLN A 107 -2.09 5.22 1.12
N ALA A 108 -2.91 5.62 2.08
CA ALA A 108 -3.97 6.62 1.89
C ALA A 108 -3.39 7.99 1.52
N VAL A 109 -2.34 8.44 2.21
CA VAL A 109 -1.65 9.70 1.88
C VAL A 109 -1.02 9.64 0.50
N LEU A 110 -0.31 8.56 0.16
CA LEU A 110 0.29 8.39 -1.16
C LEU A 110 -0.76 8.35 -2.28
N GLY A 111 -1.87 7.66 -2.05
CA GLY A 111 -3.01 7.63 -2.98
C GLY A 111 -3.66 9.01 -3.13
N ALA A 112 -3.91 9.73 -2.03
CA ALA A 112 -4.47 11.08 -2.05
C ALA A 112 -3.56 12.06 -2.80
N VAL A 113 -2.25 12.04 -2.53
CA VAL A 113 -1.26 12.86 -3.24
C VAL A 113 -1.26 12.52 -4.73
N ALA A 114 -1.25 11.24 -5.10
CA ALA A 114 -1.30 10.81 -6.49
C ALA A 114 -2.59 11.25 -7.20
N PHE A 115 -3.74 11.24 -6.51
CA PHE A 115 -5.00 11.76 -7.04
C PHE A 115 -4.98 13.28 -7.21
N LEU A 116 -4.53 14.03 -6.19
CA LEU A 116 -4.47 15.49 -6.21
C LEU A 116 -3.50 16.03 -7.28
N GLN A 117 -2.32 15.43 -7.40
CA GLN A 117 -1.32 15.80 -8.43
C GLN A 117 -1.83 15.58 -9.86
N ARG A 118 -2.88 14.79 -10.03
CA ARG A 118 -3.33 14.30 -11.33
C ARG A 118 -4.70 14.80 -11.75
N TYR A 119 -5.55 15.13 -10.77
CA TYR A 119 -6.92 15.58 -10.99
C TYR A 119 -7.27 16.90 -10.28
N GLY A 120 -6.42 17.39 -9.37
CA GLY A 120 -6.70 18.57 -8.53
C GLY A 120 -6.12 19.90 -9.05
N TYR A 121 -5.21 19.87 -10.03
CA TYR A 121 -4.74 21.06 -10.74
C TYR A 121 -5.34 21.08 -12.15
N ARG A 122 -6.54 21.65 -12.28
CA ARG A 122 -7.10 22.17 -13.53
C ARG A 122 -7.34 23.65 -13.35
#